data_AF-R5DYW4-F1
#
_entry.id   AF-R5DYW4-F1
#
_cell.length_a   1.000
_cell.length_b   1.000
_cell.length_c   1.000
_cell.angle_alpha   90.00
_cell.angle_beta   90.00
_cell.angle_gamma   90.00
#
_symmetry.space_group_name_H-M   'P 1'
#
loop_
_entity.id
_entity.type
_entity.pdbx_description
1 polymer ?
#
loop_
_entity_poly.entity_id
_entity_poly.type
_entity_poly.pdbx_seq_one_letter_code
_entity_poly.pdbx_strand_id
1 'polypeptide(L)'
;MKSFLIGQSSGIVEPIAGVLGVLFALQVKMILPFILSFSAGAMIYVVCSELIPEAFSDNKYLATLGVMSGFVVMMLLDVLLG
;
A
#
# COMPACT_ATOMS: atom_id res chain seq x y z
N MET A 1 4.06 -4.67 -22.61
CA MET A 1 4.31 -6.07 -22.17
C MET A 1 5.42 -6.19 -21.12
N LYS A 2 6.61 -5.58 -21.27
CA LYS A 2 7.67 -5.65 -20.25
C LYS A 2 7.24 -5.10 -18.87
N SER A 3 6.55 -3.95 -18.84
CA SER A 3 6.05 -3.34 -17.59
C SER A 3 5.06 -4.24 -16.82
N PHE A 4 4.24 -5.02 -17.53
CA PHE A 4 3.29 -5.94 -16.90
C PHE A 4 3.98 -7.18 -16.28
N LEU A 5 5.00 -7.73 -16.94
CA LEU A 5 5.81 -8.83 -16.40
C LEU A 5 6.62 -8.40 -15.17
N ILE A 6 7.17 -7.18 -15.19
CA ILE A 6 7.93 -6.63 -14.07
C ILE A 6 6.99 -6.30 -12.89
N GLY A 7 5.82 -5.73 -13.17
CA GLY A 7 4.78 -5.50 -12.14
C GLY A 7 4.33 -6.79 -11.47
N GLN A 8 4.07 -7.85 -12.23
CA GLN A 8 3.77 -9.17 -11.66
C GLN A 8 4.94 -9.76 -10.87
N SER A 9 6.18 -9.55 -11.33
CA SER A 9 7.36 -10.04 -10.60
C SER A 9 7.54 -9.33 -9.25
N SER A 10 7.18 -8.05 -9.14
CA SER A 10 7.12 -7.36 -7.85
C SER A 10 5.97 -7.89 -6.99
N GLY A 11 4.81 -8.20 -7.58
CA GLY A 11 3.68 -8.79 -6.86
C GLY A 11 3.98 -10.14 -6.20
N ILE A 12 4.98 -10.89 -6.68
CA ILE A 12 5.42 -12.15 -6.05
C ILE A 12 6.24 -11.89 -4.77
N VAL A 13 6.85 -10.71 -4.62
CA VAL A 13 7.67 -10.39 -3.44
C VAL A 13 6.82 -10.23 -2.18
N GLU A 14 5.57 -9.76 -2.34
CA GLU A 14 4.64 -9.50 -1.26
C GLU A 14 4.21 -10.76 -0.49
N PRO A 15 3.75 -11.86 -1.11
CA PRO A 15 3.41 -13.07 -0.37
C PRO A 15 4.61 -13.71 0.34
N ILE A 16 5.81 -13.66 -0.26
CA ILE A 16 7.03 -14.20 0.34
C ILE A 16 7.40 -13.39 1.59
N ALA A 17 7.42 -12.07 1.47
CA ALA A 17 7.69 -11.17 2.58
C ALA A 17 6.59 -11.23 3.65
N GLY A 18 5.33 -11.41 3.27
CA GLY A 18 4.19 -11.56 4.17
C GLY A 18 4.29 -12.82 5.03
N VAL A 19 4.62 -13.98 4.44
CA VAL A 19 4.80 -15.23 5.19
C VAL A 19 5.96 -15.11 6.17
N LEU A 20 7.11 -14.56 5.74
CA LEU A 20 8.23 -14.31 6.63
C LEU A 20 7.87 -13.31 7.74
N GLY A 21 7.17 -12.23 7.39
CA GLY A 21 6.69 -11.22 8.33
C GLY A 21 5.81 -11.81 9.42
N VAL A 22 4.90 -12.73 9.09
CA VAL A 22 4.06 -13.45 10.06
C VAL A 22 4.90 -14.35 10.96
N LEU A 23 5.85 -15.12 10.40
CA LEU A 23 6.73 -15.99 11.19
C LEU A 23 7.54 -15.21 12.22
N PHE A 24 8.08 -14.04 11.84
CA PHE A 24 8.78 -13.14 12.76
C PHE A 24 7.83 -12.45 13.74
N ALA A 25 6.66 -11.99 13.30
CA ALA A 25 5.66 -11.32 14.13
C ALA A 25 5.22 -12.16 15.34
N LEU A 26 5.16 -13.49 15.19
CA LEU A 26 4.82 -14.41 16.27
C LEU A 26 5.87 -14.44 17.39
N GLN A 27 7.14 -14.16 17.08
CA GLN A 27 8.25 -14.16 18.04
C GLN A 27 8.45 -12.81 18.74
N VAL A 28 8.13 -11.69 18.05
CA VAL A 28 8.41 -10.32 18.54
C VAL A 28 7.17 -9.44 18.69
N LYS A 29 6.14 -9.94 19.39
CA LYS A 29 4.86 -9.23 19.61
C LYS A 29 5.00 -7.82 20.23
N MET A 30 5.99 -7.60 21.09
CA MET A 30 6.20 -6.30 21.75
C MET A 30 6.78 -5.23 20.82
N ILE A 31 7.59 -5.63 19.84
CA ILE A 31 8.22 -4.73 18.87
C ILE A 31 7.35 -4.53 17.62
N LEU A 32 6.39 -5.43 17.37
CA LEU A 32 5.45 -5.36 16.27
C LEU A 32 4.80 -3.98 16.04
N PRO A 33 4.24 -3.28 17.06
CA PRO A 33 3.62 -1.96 16.83
C PRO A 33 4.62 -0.89 16.40
N PHE A 34 5.89 -0.99 16.79
CA PHE A 34 6.94 -0.07 16.33
C PHE A 34 7.28 -0.31 14.85
N ILE A 35 7.35 -1.57 14.43
CA ILE A 35 7.62 -1.91 13.02
C ILE A 35 6.42 -1.55 12.14
N LEU A 36 5.19 -1.84 12.59
CA LEU A 36 3.98 -1.50 11.85
C LEU A 36 3.79 0.02 11.72
N SER A 37 4.08 0.79 12.77
CA SER A 37 4.02 2.25 12.69
C SER A 37 5.08 2.83 11.74
N PHE A 38 6.29 2.26 11.72
CA PHE A 38 7.31 2.61 10.73
C PHE A 38 6.88 2.27 9.30
N SER A 39 6.30 1.08 9.08
CA SER A 39 5.78 0.65 7.77
C SER A 39 4.63 1.54 7.30
N ALA A 40 3.69 1.90 8.18
CA ALA A 40 2.61 2.83 7.88
C ALA A 40 3.16 4.21 7.46
N GLY A 41 4.18 4.71 8.16
CA GLY A 41 4.85 5.97 7.81
C GLY A 41 5.53 5.93 6.44
N ALA A 42 6.20 4.82 6.10
CA ALA A 42 6.84 4.65 4.80
C ALA A 42 5.82 4.67 3.65
N MET A 43 4.67 4.00 3.82
CA MET A 43 3.60 4.01 2.80
C MET A 43 2.98 5.40 2.62
N ILE A 44 2.79 6.16 3.71
CA ILE A 44 2.31 7.55 3.62
C ILE A 44 3.31 8.43 2.86
N TYR A 45 4.61 8.28 3.12
CA TYR A 45 5.66 9.05 2.44
C TYR A 45 5.66 8.79 0.93
N VAL A 46 5.69 7.52 0.50
CA VAL A 46 5.70 7.15 -0.93
C VAL A 46 4.43 7.66 -1.64
N VAL A 47 3.27 7.55 -1.01
CA VAL A 47 2.01 8.06 -1.57
C VAL A 47 2.09 9.57 -1.79
N CYS A 48 2.54 10.33 -0.79
CA CYS A 48 2.60 11.79 -0.85
C CYS A 48 3.70 12.31 -1.77
N SER A 49 4.86 11.67 -1.81
CA SER A 49 6.05 12.15 -2.53
C SER A 49 6.13 11.67 -3.97
N GLU A 50 5.54 10.52 -4.30
CA GLU A 50 5.65 9.92 -5.64
C GLU A 50 4.27 9.75 -6.29
N LEU A 51 3.36 9.00 -5.67
CA LEU A 51 2.09 8.61 -6.30
C LEU A 51 1.14 9.77 -6.57
N ILE A 52 0.95 10.68 -5.59
CA ILE A 52 0.09 11.86 -5.77
C ILE A 52 0.66 12.80 -6.84
N PRO A 53 1.94 13.23 -6.80
CA PRO A 53 2.52 14.06 -7.85
C PRO A 53 2.42 13.44 -9.24
N GLU A 54 2.66 12.13 -9.36
CA GLU A 54 2.57 11.40 -10.63
C GLU A 54 1.13 11.38 -11.15
N ALA A 55 0.14 11.04 -10.31
CA ALA A 55 -1.26 11.02 -10.72
C ALA A 55 -1.78 12.40 -11.18
N PHE A 56 -1.37 13.48 -10.50
CA PHE A 56 -1.81 14.84 -10.81
C PHE A 56 -1.08 15.48 -12.01
N SER A 57 -0.03 14.82 -12.53
CA SER A 57 0.75 15.33 -13.68
C SER A 57 -0.01 15.23 -15.00
N ASP A 58 -0.85 14.20 -15.18
CA ASP A 58 -1.65 14.00 -16.40
C ASP A 58 -2.98 14.78 -16.36
N ASN A 59 -3.87 14.45 -15.41
CA ASN A 59 -5.20 15.04 -15.30
C ASN A 59 -5.64 15.19 -13.84
N LYS A 60 -5.53 16.41 -13.31
CA LYS A 60 -5.86 16.72 -11.90
C LYS A 60 -7.27 16.31 -11.48
N TYR A 61 -8.27 16.48 -12.36
CA TYR A 61 -9.66 16.11 -12.07
C TYR A 61 -9.84 14.59 -11.97
N LEU A 62 -9.27 13.83 -12.91
CA LEU A 62 -9.34 12.37 -12.90
C LEU A 62 -8.53 11.78 -11.75
N ALA A 63 -7.36 12.36 -11.45
CA ALA A 63 -6.53 11.96 -10.32
C ALA A 63 -7.25 12.15 -8.98
N THR A 64 -7.87 13.32 -8.78
CA THR A 64 -8.63 13.60 -7.56
C THR A 64 -9.83 12.65 -7.42
N LEU A 65 -10.58 12.42 -8.51
CA LEU A 65 -11.67 11.45 -8.52
C LEU A 65 -11.19 10.02 -8.24
N GLY A 66 -10.04 9.62 -8.79
CA GLY A 66 -9.41 8.32 -8.53
C GLY A 66 -9.04 8.13 -7.06
N VAL A 67 -8.38 9.13 -6.46
CA VAL A 67 -8.01 9.09 -5.03
C VAL A 67 -9.25 9.08 -4.13
N MET A 68 -10.24 9.94 -4.40
CA MET A 68 -11.47 9.99 -3.60
C MET A 68 -12.28 8.69 -3.73
N SER A 69 -12.45 8.15 -4.94
CA SER A 69 -13.16 6.89 -5.13
C SER A 69 -12.43 5.72 -4.49
N GLY A 70 -11.10 5.62 -4.62
CA GLY A 70 -10.30 4.60 -3.95
C GLY A 70 -10.40 4.67 -2.43
N PHE A 71 -10.36 5.87 -1.85
CA PHE A 71 -10.56 6.08 -0.41
C PHE A 71 -11.95 5.65 0.05
N VAL A 72 -13.00 6.02 -0.70
CA VAL A 72 -14.38 5.60 -0.39
C VAL A 72 -14.53 4.09 -0.48
N VAL A 73 -13.97 3.44 -1.51
CA VAL A 73 -14.01 1.97 -1.65
C VAL A 73 -13.30 1.31 -0.47
N MET A 74 -12.11 1.79 -0.08
CA MET A 74 -11.39 1.25 1.07
C MET A 74 -12.20 1.40 2.36
N MET A 75 -12.75 2.58 2.63
CA MET A 75 -13.59 2.83 3.82
C MET A 75 -14.85 1.97 3.82
N LEU A 76 -15.48 1.77 2.66
CA LEU A 76 -16.64 0.88 2.54
C LEU A 76 -16.25 -0.56 2.83
N LEU A 77 -15.14 -1.05 2.27
CA LEU A 77 -14.66 -2.40 2.53
C LEU A 77 -14.29 -2.60 4.01
N ASP A 78 -13.65 -1.63 4.64
CA ASP A 78 -13.31 -1.67 6.07
C ASP A 78 -14.57 -1.72 6.96
N VAL A 79 -15.60 -0.93 6.66
CA VAL A 79 -16.86 -0.94 7.42
C VAL A 79 -17.68 -2.21 7.17
N LEU A 80 -17.63 -2.79 5.97
CA LEU A 80 -18.42 -3.97 5.60
C LEU A 80 -17.76 -5.29 6.04
N LEU A 81 -16.42 -5.35 6.01
CA LEU A 81 -15.63 -6.54 6.39
C LEU A 81 -15.10 -6.46 7.83
N GLY A 82 -15.20 -5.29 8.46
CA GLY A 82 -14.75 -5.00 9.82
C GLY A 82 -15.50 -5.74 10.91
#